data_AF-A0AAD9CCF7-F1
#
_entry.id   AF-A0AAD9CCF7-F1
#
_cell.length_a   1.000
_cell.length_b   1.000
_cell.length_c   1.000
_cell.angle_alpha   90.00
_cell.angle_beta   90.00
_cell.angle_gamma   90.00
#
_symmetry.space_group_name_H-M   'P 1'
#
loop_
_entity.id
_entity.type
_entity.pdbx_description
1 polymer ?
#
loop_
_entity_poly.entity_id
_entity_poly.type
_entity_poly.pdbx_seq_one_letter_code
_entity_poly.pdbx_strand_id
1 'polypeptide(L)'
;MVSLLPHEQKMSVMHLLVRRHPSNTEPIKSKEELVFHCGFRRFRASPIFSQHTSADKHKMERFLRPDAPTVVSVYAPITFNPAGVLLFKQKNDGIQDLVATGSLLSCDPQRVTLKRIVLSGHPFKINKRSATVRYMFFNREDIMWFKPVELRTKWGRRGHIKEALGTHGHMKCVFDNQMRSQDTLLMNLYKRVYPRWTYDPYVPSSLTWFKREIIVDMDDLDME
;
A
#
# COMPACT_ATOMS: atom_id res chain seq x y z
N MET A 1 -6.45 -2.18 -36.41
CA MET A 1 -6.62 -0.73 -36.12
C MET A 1 -7.98 -0.57 -35.45
N VAL A 2 -8.08 0.17 -34.34
CA VAL A 2 -9.32 0.31 -33.54
C VAL A 2 -9.72 1.78 -33.51
N SER A 3 -11.02 2.08 -33.67
CA SER A 3 -11.55 3.44 -33.52
C SER A 3 -11.80 3.75 -32.05
N LEU A 4 -11.40 4.94 -31.59
CA LEU A 4 -11.63 5.36 -30.21
C LEU A 4 -13.08 5.82 -30.01
N LEU A 5 -13.62 5.52 -28.84
CA LEU A 5 -14.91 6.05 -28.42
C LEU A 5 -14.81 7.52 -27.99
N PRO A 6 -15.93 8.25 -27.93
CA PRO A 6 -15.96 9.59 -27.37
C PRO A 6 -15.34 9.62 -25.96
N HIS A 7 -14.48 10.61 -25.70
CA HIS A 7 -13.77 10.82 -24.43
C HIS A 7 -12.67 9.82 -24.07
N GLU A 8 -12.46 8.77 -24.86
CA GLU A 8 -11.42 7.75 -24.60
C GLU A 8 -9.99 8.29 -24.78
N GLN A 9 -9.85 9.42 -25.46
CA GLN A 9 -8.57 10.15 -25.58
C GLN A 9 -8.19 10.96 -24.33
N LYS A 10 -9.13 11.19 -23.41
CA LYS A 10 -8.88 12.01 -22.21
C LYS A 10 -8.19 11.18 -21.12
N MET A 11 -7.41 11.86 -20.28
CA MET A 11 -6.74 11.25 -19.13
C MET A 11 -7.64 11.31 -17.88
N SER A 12 -7.62 10.24 -17.08
CA SER A 12 -8.27 10.19 -15.77
C SER A 12 -7.50 9.27 -14.81
N VAL A 13 -8.02 9.09 -13.61
CA VAL A 13 -7.58 8.02 -12.70
C VAL A 13 -8.35 6.76 -13.04
N MET A 14 -7.63 5.75 -13.51
CA MET A 14 -8.18 4.42 -13.76
C MET A 14 -7.98 3.53 -12.54
N HIS A 15 -9.01 2.76 -12.21
CA HIS A 15 -9.00 1.74 -11.19
C HIS A 15 -9.14 0.37 -11.82
N LEU A 16 -8.18 -0.50 -11.57
CA LEU A 16 -8.09 -1.85 -12.12
C LEU A 16 -8.21 -2.84 -10.97
N LEU A 17 -9.08 -3.83 -11.09
CA LEU A 17 -9.20 -4.91 -10.11
C LEU A 17 -8.31 -6.06 -10.57
N VAL A 18 -7.26 -6.35 -9.81
CA VAL A 18 -6.24 -7.32 -10.22
C VAL A 18 -6.00 -8.37 -9.14
N ARG A 19 -5.69 -9.59 -9.58
CA ARG A 19 -5.18 -10.68 -8.77
C ARG A 19 -3.77 -11.01 -9.21
N ARG A 20 -2.88 -11.23 -8.25
CA ARG A 20 -1.51 -11.61 -8.52
C ARG A 20 -1.48 -13.00 -9.17
N HIS A 21 -0.65 -13.14 -10.19
CA HIS A 21 -0.46 -14.42 -10.86
C HIS A 21 0.39 -15.35 -9.97
N PRO A 22 -0.02 -16.61 -9.74
CA PRO A 22 0.69 -17.53 -8.84
C PRO A 22 2.14 -17.81 -9.23
N SER A 23 2.46 -17.76 -10.53
CA SER A 23 3.83 -18.03 -11.01
C SER A 23 4.86 -16.99 -10.58
N ASN A 24 4.44 -15.78 -10.19
CA ASN A 24 5.36 -14.73 -9.79
C ASN A 24 5.39 -14.61 -8.26
N THR A 25 6.47 -15.09 -7.64
CA THR A 25 6.73 -15.04 -6.20
C THR A 25 7.46 -13.77 -5.74
N GLU A 26 7.95 -12.94 -6.67
CA GLU A 26 8.66 -11.71 -6.33
C GLU A 26 7.74 -10.68 -5.62
N PRO A 27 8.19 -10.05 -4.52
CA PRO A 27 7.42 -9.00 -3.86
C PRO A 27 7.44 -7.71 -4.69
N ILE A 28 6.26 -7.28 -5.14
CA ILE A 28 6.12 -6.09 -5.99
C ILE A 28 5.66 -4.91 -5.15
N LYS A 29 6.46 -3.84 -5.17
CA LYS A 29 6.22 -2.65 -4.34
C LYS A 29 5.20 -1.74 -5.01
N SER A 30 4.42 -1.07 -4.19
CA SER A 30 3.56 0.03 -4.62
C SER A 30 4.44 1.19 -5.14
N LYS A 31 4.02 1.85 -6.22
CA LYS A 31 4.77 2.89 -6.96
C LYS A 31 6.00 2.39 -7.72
N GLU A 32 6.21 1.08 -7.79
CA GLU A 32 7.14 0.49 -8.76
C GLU A 32 6.56 0.66 -10.17
N GLU A 33 7.43 0.81 -11.16
CA GLU A 33 6.99 0.94 -12.54
C GLU A 33 6.57 -0.43 -13.10
N LEU A 34 5.39 -0.48 -13.70
CA LEU A 34 4.84 -1.69 -14.32
C LEU A 34 4.37 -1.37 -15.73
N VAL A 35 4.40 -2.38 -16.58
CA VAL A 35 3.82 -2.35 -17.92
C VAL A 35 2.37 -2.80 -17.83
N PHE A 36 1.47 -1.95 -18.29
CA PHE A 36 0.03 -2.18 -18.31
C PHE A 36 -0.41 -2.53 -19.71
N HIS A 37 -1.13 -3.64 -19.83
CA HIS A 37 -1.97 -3.90 -20.98
C HIS A 37 -3.42 -3.74 -20.53
N CYS A 38 -4.10 -2.71 -21.03
CA CYS A 38 -5.50 -2.42 -20.71
C CYS A 38 -6.29 -2.39 -22.02
N GLY A 39 -7.04 -3.46 -22.30
CA GLY A 39 -7.66 -3.67 -23.61
C GLY A 39 -6.60 -3.69 -24.71
N PHE A 40 -6.70 -2.77 -25.66
CA PHE A 40 -5.74 -2.62 -26.76
C PHE A 40 -4.56 -1.67 -26.44
N ARG A 41 -4.57 -1.00 -25.28
CA ARG A 41 -3.53 -0.02 -24.91
C ARG A 41 -2.40 -0.70 -24.13
N ARG A 42 -1.17 -0.32 -24.48
CA ARG A 42 0.06 -0.71 -23.77
C ARG A 42 0.76 0.56 -23.30
N PHE A 43 1.13 0.63 -22.03
CA PHE A 43 1.85 1.77 -21.47
C PHE A 43 2.59 1.38 -20.20
N ARG A 44 3.56 2.21 -19.78
CA ARG A 44 4.25 2.09 -18.50
C ARG A 44 3.69 3.11 -17.53
N ALA A 45 3.55 2.72 -16.27
CA ALA A 45 3.17 3.65 -15.22
C ALA A 45 3.50 3.11 -13.82
N SER A 46 3.47 3.98 -12.82
CA SER A 46 3.73 3.65 -11.42
C SER A 46 2.43 3.67 -10.60
N PRO A 47 1.75 2.52 -10.45
CA PRO A 47 0.48 2.45 -9.75
C PRO A 47 0.59 2.61 -8.24
N ILE A 48 -0.55 2.92 -7.62
CA ILE A 48 -0.77 2.68 -6.18
C ILE A 48 -1.70 1.48 -6.00
N PHE A 49 -1.35 0.61 -5.04
CA PHE A 49 -2.20 -0.51 -4.65
C PHE A 49 -3.09 -0.14 -3.47
N SER A 50 -4.33 -0.62 -3.49
CA SER A 50 -5.33 -0.36 -2.46
C SER A 50 -6.23 -1.57 -2.26
N GLN A 51 -6.88 -1.63 -1.10
CA GLN A 51 -7.83 -2.70 -0.80
C GLN A 51 -9.11 -2.59 -1.62
N HIS A 52 -9.62 -3.73 -2.07
CA HIS A 52 -10.94 -3.83 -2.65
C HIS A 52 -11.99 -3.96 -1.53
N THR A 53 -12.66 -2.86 -1.22
CA THR A 53 -13.71 -2.76 -0.19
C THR A 53 -14.90 -1.99 -0.74
N SER A 54 -16.09 -2.21 -0.17
CA SER A 54 -17.32 -1.48 -0.56
C SER A 54 -17.40 -0.06 0.04
N ALA A 55 -16.62 0.24 1.09
CA ALA A 55 -16.57 1.55 1.72
C ALA A 55 -15.78 2.59 0.89
N ASP A 56 -16.06 3.88 1.08
CA ASP A 56 -15.43 4.99 0.32
C ASP A 56 -13.93 5.17 0.54
N LYS A 57 -13.43 4.70 1.70
CA LYS A 57 -12.05 4.88 2.15
C LYS A 57 -11.28 3.58 1.98
N HIS A 58 -10.29 3.57 1.09
CA HIS A 58 -9.51 2.38 0.79
C HIS A 58 -8.12 2.48 1.39
N LYS A 59 -7.72 1.46 2.15
CA LYS A 59 -6.36 1.39 2.70
C LYS A 59 -5.37 1.08 1.59
N MET A 60 -4.32 1.90 1.47
CA MET A 60 -3.19 1.67 0.57
C MET A 60 -2.41 0.44 1.02
N GLU A 61 -2.05 -0.41 0.06
CA GLU A 61 -1.16 -1.55 0.27
C GLU A 61 0.24 -1.21 -0.21
N ARG A 62 1.26 -1.62 0.57
CA ARG A 62 2.67 -1.37 0.24
C ARG A 62 3.19 -2.35 -0.80
N PHE A 63 2.59 -3.52 -0.87
CA PHE A 63 2.95 -4.61 -1.76
C PHE A 63 1.69 -5.23 -2.37
N LEU A 64 1.85 -5.86 -3.53
CA LEU A 64 0.80 -6.65 -4.15
C LEU A 64 0.61 -7.97 -3.39
N ARG A 65 -0.57 -8.16 -2.80
CA ARG A 65 -0.91 -9.38 -2.05
C ARG A 65 -1.15 -10.57 -2.99
N PRO A 66 -0.67 -11.78 -2.64
CA PRO A 66 -0.94 -12.99 -3.41
C PRO A 66 -2.39 -13.48 -3.24
N ASP A 67 -2.92 -13.44 -2.02
CA ASP A 67 -4.15 -14.17 -1.69
C ASP A 67 -5.44 -13.37 -1.91
N ALA A 68 -5.35 -12.08 -2.22
CA ALA A 68 -6.50 -11.18 -2.26
C ALA A 68 -6.50 -10.31 -3.51
N PRO A 69 -7.69 -10.03 -4.09
CA PRO A 69 -7.78 -9.03 -5.14
C PRO A 69 -7.42 -7.66 -4.59
N THR A 70 -6.66 -6.91 -5.38
CA THR A 70 -6.22 -5.56 -5.04
C THR A 70 -6.65 -4.59 -6.12
N VAL A 71 -6.97 -3.37 -5.73
CA VAL A 71 -7.30 -2.30 -6.68
C VAL A 71 -6.05 -1.50 -6.96
N VAL A 72 -5.65 -1.51 -8.23
CA VAL A 72 -4.54 -0.74 -8.77
C VAL A 72 -5.09 0.58 -9.30
N SER A 73 -4.57 1.70 -8.81
CA SER A 73 -4.98 3.03 -9.27
C SER A 73 -3.81 3.73 -9.96
N VAL A 74 -4.06 4.30 -11.13
CA VAL A 74 -3.03 4.91 -11.98
C VAL A 74 -3.62 6.02 -12.85
N TYR A 75 -2.80 7.00 -13.24
CA TYR A 75 -3.19 7.96 -14.27
C TYR A 75 -2.98 7.34 -15.65
N ALA A 76 -4.06 7.23 -16.43
CA ALA A 76 -4.03 6.65 -17.76
C ALA A 76 -5.23 7.16 -18.60
N PRO A 77 -5.17 7.03 -19.94
CA PRO A 77 -6.29 7.36 -20.81
C PRO A 77 -7.52 6.55 -20.46
N ILE A 78 -8.69 7.18 -20.39
CA ILE A 78 -9.94 6.52 -20.02
C ILE A 78 -10.21 5.36 -20.99
N THR A 79 -10.48 4.18 -20.46
CA THR A 79 -11.03 3.05 -21.21
C THR A 79 -12.41 2.75 -20.64
N PHE A 80 -13.38 2.37 -21.47
CA PHE A 80 -14.71 2.01 -20.99
C PHE A 80 -14.76 0.53 -20.56
N ASN A 81 -15.54 0.25 -19.51
CA ASN A 81 -15.79 -1.13 -19.09
C ASN A 81 -16.65 -1.87 -20.12
N PRO A 82 -16.46 -3.20 -20.29
CA PRO A 82 -15.45 -4.06 -19.68
C PRO A 82 -14.14 -4.10 -20.48
N ALA A 83 -12.99 -4.03 -19.79
CA ALA A 83 -11.68 -4.23 -20.42
C ALA A 83 -10.82 -5.20 -19.60
N GLY A 84 -10.21 -6.18 -20.27
CA GLY A 84 -9.22 -7.08 -19.67
C GLY A 84 -7.92 -6.33 -19.39
N VAL A 85 -7.29 -6.66 -18.26
CA VAL A 85 -6.08 -5.97 -17.79
C VAL A 85 -5.01 -6.99 -17.42
N LEU A 86 -3.80 -6.78 -17.94
CA LEU A 86 -2.61 -7.54 -17.56
C LEU A 86 -1.53 -6.57 -17.08
N LEU A 87 -0.84 -6.97 -16.01
CA LEU A 87 0.31 -6.23 -15.50
C LEU A 87 1.54 -7.08 -15.69
N PHE A 88 2.59 -6.46 -16.24
CA PHE A 88 3.89 -7.07 -16.39
C PHE A 88 4.95 -6.25 -15.66
N LYS A 89 5.97 -6.94 -15.16
CA LYS A 89 7.18 -6.32 -14.64
C LYS A 89 8.30 -6.56 -15.65
N GLN A 90 8.94 -5.47 -16.07
CA GLN A 90 10.10 -5.55 -16.94
C GLN A 90 11.33 -5.85 -16.09
N LYS A 91 12.03 -6.96 -16.40
CA LYS A 91 13.34 -7.27 -15.82
C LYS A 91 14.43 -6.49 -16.54
N ASN A 92 15.62 -6.39 -15.92
CA ASN A 92 16.78 -5.71 -16.50
C ASN A 92 17.15 -6.27 -17.87
N ASP A 93 16.88 -7.57 -18.09
CA ASP A 93 17.17 -8.27 -19.33
C ASP A 93 16.15 -8.00 -20.45
N GLY A 94 15.16 -7.12 -20.23
CA GLY A 94 14.13 -6.78 -21.22
C GLY A 94 12.98 -7.79 -21.35
N ILE A 95 13.00 -8.88 -20.57
CA ILE A 95 11.91 -9.85 -20.47
C ILE A 95 10.78 -9.27 -19.62
N GLN A 96 9.54 -9.50 -20.04
CA GLN A 96 8.33 -9.08 -19.32
C GLN A 96 7.71 -10.28 -18.61
N ASP A 97 7.72 -10.25 -17.28
CA ASP A 97 7.10 -11.30 -16.46
C ASP A 97 5.67 -10.91 -16.08
N LEU A 98 4.74 -11.85 -16.25
CA LEU A 98 3.34 -11.66 -15.86
C LEU A 98 3.24 -11.55 -14.34
N VAL A 99 2.75 -10.41 -13.87
CA VAL A 99 2.61 -10.09 -12.45
C VAL A 99 1.20 -10.37 -11.97
N ALA A 100 0.21 -9.85 -12.70
CA ALA A 100 -1.17 -9.87 -12.28
C ALA A 100 -2.10 -9.86 -13.48
N THR A 101 -3.25 -10.49 -13.29
CA THR A 101 -4.34 -10.53 -14.25
C THR A 101 -5.58 -9.91 -13.61
N GLY A 102 -6.41 -9.26 -14.41
CA GLY A 102 -7.55 -8.54 -13.87
C GLY A 102 -8.44 -7.93 -14.93
N SER A 103 -9.28 -7.03 -14.47
CA SER A 103 -10.20 -6.27 -15.31
C SER A 103 -10.25 -4.82 -14.85
N LEU A 104 -10.72 -3.95 -15.74
CA LEU A 104 -11.03 -2.58 -15.40
C LEU A 104 -12.23 -2.53 -14.44
N LEU A 105 -12.08 -1.79 -13.34
CA LEU A 105 -13.13 -1.62 -12.33
C LEU A 105 -13.94 -0.36 -12.62
N SER A 106 -13.28 0.80 -12.63
CA SER A 106 -13.90 2.11 -12.85
C SER A 106 -12.86 3.14 -13.27
N CYS A 107 -13.32 4.25 -13.85
CA CYS A 107 -12.49 5.42 -14.13
C CYS A 107 -13.04 6.63 -13.37
N ASP A 108 -12.59 6.84 -12.14
CA ASP A 108 -13.06 7.94 -11.29
C ASP A 108 -11.92 8.57 -10.47
N PRO A 109 -11.75 9.89 -10.45
CA PRO A 109 -10.73 10.53 -9.62
C PRO A 109 -11.16 10.68 -8.14
N GLN A 110 -12.40 10.32 -7.82
CA GLN A 110 -13.00 10.58 -6.52
C GLN A 110 -12.64 9.53 -5.46
N ARG A 111 -12.34 8.28 -5.87
CA ARG A 111 -11.90 7.21 -4.97
C ARG A 111 -10.79 7.65 -4.02
N VAL A 112 -11.00 7.45 -2.72
CA VAL A 112 -10.07 7.91 -1.68
C VAL A 112 -9.14 6.77 -1.24
N THR A 113 -7.87 6.86 -1.64
CA THR A 113 -6.81 5.94 -1.16
C THR A 113 -6.04 6.56 0.01
N LEU A 114 -6.02 5.87 1.15
CA LEU A 114 -5.39 6.31 2.40
C LEU A 114 -4.18 5.46 2.77
N LYS A 115 -3.02 6.09 2.93
CA LYS A 115 -1.83 5.45 3.52
C LYS A 115 -1.92 5.54 5.03
N ARG A 116 -1.86 4.38 5.69
CA ARG A 116 -1.75 4.26 7.15
C ARG A 116 -0.29 4.25 7.58
N ILE A 117 0.04 5.07 8.57
CA ILE A 117 1.30 5.03 9.33
C ILE A 117 0.93 4.63 10.76
N VAL A 118 1.73 3.75 11.37
CA VAL A 118 1.51 3.31 12.75
C VAL A 118 2.72 3.73 13.55
N LEU A 119 2.52 4.61 14.55
CA LEU A 119 3.56 4.97 15.51
C LEU A 119 3.46 4.03 16.71
N SER A 120 4.59 3.50 17.16
CA SER A 120 4.66 2.56 18.28
C SER A 120 5.23 3.23 19.52
N GLY A 121 4.67 2.92 20.69
CA GLY A 121 5.20 3.33 21.98
C GLY A 121 5.26 2.16 22.95
N HIS A 122 6.13 2.26 23.95
CA HIS A 122 6.29 1.26 24.99
C HIS A 122 5.74 1.77 26.33
N PRO A 123 4.92 0.98 27.05
CA PRO A 123 4.47 1.34 28.38
C PRO A 123 5.66 1.33 29.35
N PHE A 124 5.76 2.34 30.20
CA PHE A 124 6.83 2.46 31.20
C PHE A 124 6.30 2.22 32.61
N LYS A 125 5.26 2.95 33.00
CA LYS A 125 4.61 2.82 34.31
C LYS A 125 3.13 2.55 34.11
N ILE A 126 2.62 1.47 34.69
CA ILE A 126 1.23 1.03 34.50
C ILE A 126 0.49 1.14 35.83
N ASN A 127 -0.60 1.88 35.82
CA ASN A 127 -1.60 1.92 36.88
C ASN A 127 -2.87 1.19 36.41
N LYS A 128 -3.93 1.18 37.22
CA LYS A 128 -5.19 0.48 36.90
C LYS A 128 -5.79 0.89 35.54
N ARG A 129 -5.97 2.20 35.28
CA ARG A 129 -6.55 2.72 34.02
C ARG A 129 -5.68 3.75 33.29
N SER A 130 -4.53 4.10 33.87
CA SER A 130 -3.59 5.04 33.25
C SER A 130 -2.24 4.37 33.09
N ALA A 131 -1.53 4.72 32.02
CA ALA A 131 -0.16 4.29 31.81
C ALA A 131 0.68 5.44 31.28
N THR A 132 1.92 5.53 31.75
CA THR A 132 2.94 6.41 31.18
C THR A 132 3.64 5.67 30.04
N VAL A 133 3.75 6.32 28.90
CA VAL A 133 4.26 5.76 27.64
C VAL A 133 5.53 6.50 27.25
N ARG A 134 6.50 5.78 26.69
CA ARG A 134 7.76 6.32 26.16
C ARG A 134 8.02 5.83 24.73
N TYR A 135 8.94 6.51 24.06
CA TYR A 135 9.42 6.17 22.70
C TYR A 135 8.38 6.25 21.57
N MET A 136 7.19 6.79 21.82
CA MET A 136 6.24 7.11 20.74
C MET A 136 6.54 8.46 20.11
N PHE A 137 6.91 9.43 20.94
CA PHE A 137 7.34 10.77 20.56
C PHE A 137 8.59 11.14 21.34
N PHE A 138 9.30 12.16 20.86
CA PHE A 138 10.48 12.69 21.53
C PHE A 138 10.25 14.13 22.03
N ASN A 139 9.39 14.89 21.37
CA ASN A 139 9.07 16.27 21.74
C ASN A 139 7.71 16.37 22.43
N ARG A 140 7.57 17.36 23.31
CA ARG A 140 6.31 17.69 24.01
C ARG A 140 5.23 18.21 23.06
N GLU A 141 5.62 19.00 22.07
CA GLU A 141 4.72 19.62 21.09
C GLU A 141 4.00 18.58 20.24
N ASP A 142 4.71 17.54 19.79
CA ASP A 142 4.13 16.43 19.03
C ASP A 142 3.02 15.73 19.82
N ILE A 143 3.23 15.50 21.12
CA ILE A 143 2.22 14.88 21.99
C ILE A 143 0.96 15.73 22.08
N MET A 144 1.11 17.05 22.22
CA MET A 144 -0.02 17.97 22.29
C MET A 144 -0.76 18.04 20.95
N TRP A 145 -0.02 18.03 19.82
CA TRP A 145 -0.60 18.00 18.48
C TRP A 145 -1.42 16.73 18.23
N PHE A 146 -0.88 15.56 18.59
CA PHE A 146 -1.54 14.27 18.40
C PHE A 146 -2.49 13.87 19.53
N LYS A 147 -2.75 14.75 20.51
CA LYS A 147 -3.64 14.49 21.64
C LYS A 147 -5.05 14.02 21.24
N PRO A 148 -5.69 14.54 20.17
CA PRO A 148 -7.04 14.11 19.77
C PRO A 148 -7.09 12.70 19.15
N VAL A 149 -5.95 12.08 18.85
CA VAL A 149 -5.90 10.80 18.15
C VAL A 149 -6.11 9.64 19.12
N GLU A 150 -6.95 8.68 18.72
CA GLU A 150 -7.17 7.45 19.49
C GLU A 150 -5.94 6.52 19.43
N LEU A 151 -5.56 6.00 20.58
CA LEU A 151 -4.54 4.99 20.76
C LEU A 151 -5.18 3.61 20.84
N ARG A 152 -4.51 2.62 20.26
CA ARG A 152 -4.86 1.21 20.43
C ARG A 152 -3.65 0.42 20.91
N THR A 153 -3.88 -0.67 21.61
CA THR A 153 -2.81 -1.61 21.94
C THR A 153 -2.85 -2.85 21.06
N LYS A 154 -1.77 -3.64 21.04
CA LYS A 154 -1.75 -4.92 20.30
C LYS A 154 -2.78 -5.91 20.84
N TRP A 155 -3.07 -5.87 22.15
CA TRP A 155 -4.05 -6.72 22.82
C TRP A 155 -5.48 -6.11 22.82
N GLY A 156 -5.73 -5.14 21.94
CA GLY A 156 -7.08 -4.63 21.68
C GLY A 156 -7.61 -3.59 22.67
N ARG A 157 -6.77 -3.06 23.57
CA ARG A 157 -7.16 -1.94 24.45
C ARG A 157 -7.24 -0.64 23.67
N ARG A 158 -8.13 0.25 24.09
CA ARG A 158 -8.36 1.55 23.45
C ARG A 158 -8.17 2.66 24.47
N GLY A 159 -7.59 3.77 24.03
CA GLY A 159 -7.28 4.88 24.92
C GLY A 159 -6.98 6.16 24.19
N HIS A 160 -6.66 7.19 24.96
CA HIS A 160 -6.28 8.50 24.45
C HIS A 160 -5.17 9.12 25.33
N ILE A 161 -4.51 10.13 24.78
CA ILE A 161 -3.47 10.87 25.48
C ILE A 161 -4.15 11.87 26.44
N LYS A 162 -3.80 11.81 27.73
CA LYS A 162 -4.30 12.74 28.74
C LYS A 162 -3.44 14.01 28.80
N GLU A 163 -2.13 13.83 28.97
CA GLU A 163 -1.17 14.91 29.17
C GLU A 163 0.25 14.49 28.77
N ALA A 164 1.05 15.46 28.32
CA ALA A 164 2.48 15.29 28.11
C ALA A 164 3.24 15.46 29.44
N LEU A 165 4.18 14.56 29.72
CA LEU A 165 5.00 14.54 30.92
C LEU A 165 6.45 14.92 30.57
N GLY A 166 7.00 15.94 31.24
CA GLY A 166 8.37 16.40 31.03
C GLY A 166 8.65 16.90 29.61
N THR A 167 9.91 16.77 29.19
CA THR A 167 10.45 17.23 27.88
C THR A 167 10.78 16.10 26.92
N HIS A 168 11.10 14.89 27.40
CA HIS A 168 11.58 13.74 26.61
C HIS A 168 10.49 12.92 25.90
N GLY A 169 9.35 13.52 25.59
CA GLY A 169 8.28 12.82 24.87
C GLY A 169 7.58 11.72 25.68
N HIS A 170 7.64 11.79 27.02
CA HIS A 170 6.80 10.95 27.87
C HIS A 170 5.37 11.48 27.85
N MET A 171 4.40 10.58 27.86
CA MET A 171 3.00 10.95 27.90
C MET A 171 2.21 10.03 28.81
N LYS A 172 1.18 10.59 29.44
CA LYS A 172 0.23 9.83 30.22
C LYS A 172 -0.98 9.54 29.36
N CYS A 173 -1.32 8.27 29.24
CA CYS A 173 -2.47 7.81 28.48
C CYS A 173 -3.48 7.15 29.41
N VAL A 174 -4.75 7.25 29.06
CA VAL A 174 -5.86 6.61 29.78
C VAL A 174 -6.48 5.56 28.85
N PHE A 175 -6.74 4.38 29.39
CA PHE A 175 -7.29 3.24 28.66
C PHE A 175 -8.60 2.77 29.27
N ASP A 176 -9.36 1.99 28.50
CA ASP A 176 -10.57 1.29 28.93
C ASP A 176 -10.31 0.38 30.14
N ASN A 177 -9.20 -0.37 30.10
CA ASN A 177 -8.83 -1.37 31.10
C ASN A 177 -7.32 -1.35 31.38
N GLN A 178 -6.89 -2.10 32.40
CA GLN A 178 -5.48 -2.22 32.74
C GLN A 178 -4.69 -2.87 31.60
N MET A 179 -3.59 -2.21 31.22
CA MET A 179 -2.66 -2.68 30.20
C MET A 179 -1.68 -3.71 30.79
N ARG A 180 -1.22 -4.66 29.98
CA ARG A 180 -0.15 -5.59 30.36
C ARG A 180 1.22 -4.94 30.19
N SER A 181 2.21 -5.35 30.98
CA SER A 181 3.58 -4.79 30.88
C SER A 181 4.26 -5.10 29.54
N GLN A 182 3.94 -6.23 28.92
CA GLN A 182 4.46 -6.61 27.61
C GLN A 182 3.75 -5.87 26.45
N ASP A 183 2.75 -5.02 26.76
CA ASP A 183 1.94 -4.40 25.73
C ASP A 183 2.73 -3.40 24.86
N THR A 184 2.34 -3.24 23.60
CA THR A 184 2.84 -2.18 22.71
C THR A 184 1.68 -1.29 22.31
N LEU A 185 1.86 0.01 22.53
CA LEU A 185 0.91 1.02 22.10
C LEU A 185 1.14 1.37 20.64
N LEU A 186 0.04 1.55 19.91
CA LEU A 186 0.01 1.83 18.50
C LEU A 186 -0.96 2.99 18.24
N MET A 187 -0.48 4.03 17.56
CA MET A 187 -1.33 5.12 17.06
C MET A 187 -1.42 5.02 15.55
N ASN A 188 -2.64 5.01 14.99
CA ASN A 188 -2.83 4.98 13.54
C ASN A 188 -3.03 6.40 13.00
N LEU A 189 -2.16 6.83 12.10
CA LEU A 189 -2.29 8.07 11.35
C LEU A 189 -2.61 7.75 9.90
N TYR A 190 -3.42 8.58 9.25
CA TYR A 190 -3.87 8.39 7.87
C TYR A 190 -3.59 9.64 7.04
N LYS A 191 -3.10 9.44 5.82
CA LYS A 191 -2.92 10.49 4.82
C LYS A 191 -3.46 10.02 3.49
N ARG A 192 -4.20 10.88 2.77
CA ARG A 192 -4.61 10.59 1.39
C ARG A 192 -3.40 10.57 0.47
N VAL A 193 -3.32 9.56 -0.39
CA VAL A 193 -2.24 9.38 -1.35
C VAL A 193 -2.82 9.27 -2.75
N TYR A 194 -2.18 9.97 -3.67
CA TYR A 194 -2.49 9.94 -5.10
C TYR A 194 -1.40 9.17 -5.85
N PRO A 195 -1.73 8.57 -7.02
CA PRO A 195 -0.72 8.03 -7.90
C PRO A 195 0.23 9.13 -8.41
N ARG A 196 1.39 8.73 -8.93
CA ARG A 196 2.32 9.67 -9.59
C ARG A 196 1.97 9.74 -11.07
N TRP A 197 2.20 10.90 -11.68
CA TRP A 197 2.08 11.06 -13.13
C TRP A 197 3.34 10.50 -13.80
N THR A 198 3.30 9.22 -14.16
CA THR A 198 4.40 8.50 -14.82
C THR A 198 3.90 7.73 -16.04
N TYR A 199 2.84 8.23 -16.67
CA TYR A 199 2.30 7.62 -17.88
C TYR A 199 3.28 7.79 -19.04
N ASP A 200 3.80 6.67 -19.54
CA ASP A 200 4.61 6.61 -20.75
C ASP A 200 3.94 5.65 -21.75
N PRO A 201 3.49 6.14 -22.92
CA PRO A 201 2.91 5.28 -23.95
C PRO A 201 3.94 4.35 -24.60
N TYR A 202 5.24 4.66 -24.50
CA TYR A 202 6.28 3.82 -25.06
C TYR A 202 6.58 2.62 -24.16
N VAL A 203 6.34 1.41 -24.68
CA VAL A 203 6.73 0.16 -24.04
C VAL A 203 7.82 -0.49 -24.91
N PRO A 204 9.02 -0.72 -24.37
CA PRO A 204 10.08 -1.43 -25.10
C PRO A 204 9.59 -2.79 -25.60
N SER A 205 10.07 -3.21 -26.77
CA SER A 205 9.80 -4.55 -27.30
C SER A 205 10.30 -5.60 -26.30
N SER A 206 9.40 -6.48 -25.87
CA SER A 206 9.75 -7.59 -24.99
C SER A 206 10.58 -8.61 -25.75
N LEU A 207 11.67 -9.07 -25.14
CA LEU A 207 12.34 -10.29 -25.60
C LEU A 207 11.45 -11.50 -25.36
N THR A 208 11.70 -12.58 -26.11
CA THR A 208 10.97 -13.84 -25.97
C THR A 208 11.08 -14.35 -24.54
N TRP A 209 9.94 -14.64 -23.93
CA TRP A 209 9.91 -15.16 -22.58
C TRP A 209 10.46 -16.58 -22.56
N PHE A 210 11.35 -16.87 -21.61
CA PHE A 210 11.83 -18.21 -21.33
C PHE A 210 11.81 -18.45 -19.83
N LYS A 211 11.49 -19.69 -19.45
CA LYS A 211 11.55 -20.10 -18.04
C LYS A 211 13.01 -20.19 -17.63
N ARG A 212 13.43 -19.37 -16.67
CA ARG A 212 14.71 -19.56 -15.99
C ARG A 212 14.56 -20.68 -15.00
N GLU A 213 15.34 -21.73 -15.16
CA GLU A 213 15.60 -22.65 -14.07
C GLU A 213 16.56 -21.93 -13.12
N ILE A 214 16.05 -21.57 -11.94
CA ILE A 214 16.90 -21.07 -10.87
C ILE A 214 17.61 -22.31 -10.33
N ILE A 215 18.84 -22.55 -10.79
CA ILE A 215 19.79 -23.39 -10.06
C ILE A 215 20.11 -22.56 -8.82
N VAL A 216 19.52 -22.95 -7.68
CA VAL A 216 19.97 -22.44 -6.39
C VAL A 216 21.27 -23.21 -6.14
N ASP A 217 22.41 -22.56 -6.34
CA ASP A 217 23.69 -23.14 -5.92
C ASP A 217 23.59 -23.39 -4.41
N MET A 218 23.63 -24.67 -4.04
CA MET A 218 23.44 -25.15 -2.69
C MET A 218 24.68 -24.95 -1.80
N ASP A 219 25.71 -24.27 -2.33
CA ASP A 219 27.00 -24.06 -1.65
C ASP A 219 26.99 -22.86 -0.68
N ASP A 220 25.97 -21.99 -0.73
CA ASP A 220 25.85 -20.83 0.19
C ASP A 220 25.07 -21.14 1.49
N LEU A 221 24.64 -22.40 1.70
CA LEU A 221 23.88 -22.83 2.89
C LEU A 221 24.72 -23.54 3.97
N ASP A 222 25.98 -23.87 3.69
CA ASP A 222 26.88 -24.61 4.60
C ASP A 222 27.91 -23.72 5.34
N MET A 223 27.69 -22.40 5.38
CA MET A 223 28.47 -21.47 6.22
C MET A 223 27.57 -20.66 7.16
N GLU A 224 26.93 -21.34 8.11
CA GLU A 224 26.56 -20.78 9.43
C GLU A 224 26.42 -21.89 10.49
#